data_AF-A0A7S0BHX5-F1
#
_entry.id   AF-A0A7S0BHX5-F1
#
_cell.length_a   1.000
_cell.length_b   1.000
_cell.length_c   1.000
_cell.angle_alpha   90.00
_cell.angle_beta   90.00
_cell.angle_gamma   90.00
#
_symmetry.space_group_name_H-M   'P 1'
#
loop_
_entity.id
_entity.type
_entity.pdbx_description
1 polymer ?
#
loop_
_entity_poly.entity_id
_entity_poly.type
_entity_poly.pdbx_seq_one_letter_code
_entity_poly.pdbx_strand_id
1 'polypeptide(L)'
;APVFRLVLTGGPCAGKTTAMTIIEERMRTRGFRTFIVPEAASLLISGGFTFGDLSTDERRKGFQACLLKTQLSLEETFYNLAKVCGQPSLVVCDRGVMDG
;
A
#
# COMPACT_ATOMS: atom_id res chain seq x y z
N ALA A 1 -8.70 -18.65 -8.06
CA ALA A 1 -9.69 -17.55 -8.21
C ALA A 1 -9.00 -16.29 -8.72
N PRO A 2 -9.71 -15.37 -9.39
CA PRO A 2 -9.09 -14.15 -9.94
C PRO A 2 -8.64 -13.20 -8.82
N VAL A 3 -7.47 -12.58 -9.01
CA VAL A 3 -6.91 -11.57 -8.11
C VAL A 3 -6.75 -10.27 -8.88
N PHE A 4 -7.45 -9.22 -8.46
CA PHE A 4 -7.39 -7.89 -9.04
C PHE A 4 -6.50 -6.98 -8.20
N ARG A 5 -5.79 -6.07 -8.85
CA ARG A 5 -4.97 -5.04 -8.20
C ARG A 5 -5.53 -3.66 -8.56
N LEU A 6 -5.77 -2.84 -7.56
CA LEU A 6 -6.23 -1.48 -7.69
C LEU A 6 -5.25 -0.56 -6.97
N VAL A 7 -4.83 0.50 -7.63
CA VAL A 7 -3.98 1.53 -7.04
C VAL A 7 -4.79 2.81 -6.93
N LEU A 8 -4.84 3.39 -5.73
CA LEU A 8 -5.48 4.68 -5.50
C LEU A 8 -4.42 5.77 -5.43
N THR A 9 -4.42 6.62 -6.45
CA THR A 9 -3.55 7.79 -6.58
C THR A 9 -4.32 9.07 -6.26
N GLY A 10 -3.67 10.05 -5.64
CA GLY A 10 -4.21 11.39 -5.40
C GLY A 10 -3.38 12.14 -4.37
N GLY A 11 -3.62 13.44 -4.17
CA GLY A 11 -2.93 14.23 -3.14
C GLY A 11 -3.42 13.94 -1.71
N PRO A 12 -2.77 14.53 -0.69
CA PRO A 12 -3.26 14.49 0.69
C PRO A 12 -4.69 15.05 0.75
N CYS A 13 -5.55 14.44 1.57
CA CYS A 13 -6.97 14.78 1.73
C CYS A 13 -7.87 14.60 0.49
N ALA A 14 -7.43 13.92 -0.57
CA ALA A 14 -8.26 13.62 -1.76
C ALA A 14 -9.39 12.58 -1.53
N GLY A 15 -9.68 12.21 -0.28
CA GLY A 15 -10.73 11.24 0.06
C GLY A 15 -10.37 9.78 -0.20
N LYS A 16 -9.08 9.44 -0.39
CA LYS A 16 -8.61 8.07 -0.68
C LYS A 16 -9.03 7.07 0.40
N THR A 17 -8.88 7.43 1.68
CA THR A 17 -9.30 6.58 2.81
C THR A 17 -10.79 6.26 2.74
N THR A 18 -11.63 7.27 2.47
CA THR A 18 -13.07 7.07 2.29
C THR A 18 -13.38 6.17 1.10
N ALA A 19 -12.69 6.37 -0.02
CA ALA A 19 -12.84 5.54 -1.21
C ALA A 19 -12.46 4.07 -0.91
N MET A 20 -11.36 3.83 -0.18
CA MET A 20 -10.96 2.48 0.24
C MET A 20 -12.05 1.79 1.06
N THR A 21 -12.63 2.47 2.06
CA THR A 21 -13.73 1.92 2.86
C THR A 21 -14.94 1.55 2.00
N ILE A 22 -15.34 2.43 1.07
CA ILE A 22 -16.48 2.19 0.17
C ILE A 22 -16.19 1.01 -0.78
N ILE A 23 -14.98 0.94 -1.33
CA ILE A 23 -14.55 -0.15 -2.21
C ILE A 23 -14.57 -1.47 -1.44
N GLU A 24 -14.03 -1.48 -0.21
CA GLU A 24 -13.99 -2.68 0.63
C GLU A 24 -15.39 -3.23 0.90
N GLU A 25 -16.33 -2.36 1.30
CA GLU A 25 -17.72 -2.72 1.58
C GLU A 25 -18.43 -3.27 0.32
N ARG A 26 -18.30 -2.57 -0.81
CA ARG A 26 -18.92 -2.98 -2.08
C ARG A 26 -18.34 -4.26 -2.65
N MET A 27 -17.07 -4.53 -2.43
CA MET A 27 -16.44 -5.76 -2.90
C MET A 27 -16.80 -6.94 -2.00
N ARG A 28 -16.88 -6.72 -0.69
CA ARG A 28 -17.31 -7.73 0.28
C ARG A 28 -18.74 -8.22 -0.02
N THR A 29 -19.67 -7.31 -0.33
CA THR A 29 -21.06 -7.66 -0.71
C THR A 29 -21.15 -8.46 -2.02
N ARG A 30 -20.13 -8.38 -2.89
CA ARG A 30 -20.02 -9.15 -4.14
C ARG A 30 -19.24 -10.46 -3.99
N GLY A 31 -18.90 -10.86 -2.76
CA GLY A 31 -18.15 -12.08 -2.48
C GLY A 31 -16.64 -11.97 -2.76
N PHE A 32 -16.12 -10.75 -2.92
CA PHE A 32 -14.68 -10.52 -3.03
C PHE A 32 -14.04 -10.34 -1.65
N ARG A 33 -12.85 -10.91 -1.49
CA ARG A 33 -11.99 -10.62 -0.35
C ARG A 33 -11.10 -9.43 -0.66
N THR A 34 -11.22 -8.37 0.11
CA THR A 34 -10.42 -7.15 -0.10
C THR A 34 -9.22 -7.14 0.85
N PHE A 35 -8.05 -6.79 0.32
CA PHE A 35 -6.82 -6.57 1.06
C PHE A 35 -6.36 -5.13 0.83
N ILE A 36 -6.03 -4.41 1.89
CA ILE A 36 -5.47 -3.07 1.80
C ILE A 36 -4.00 -3.17 2.15
N VAL A 37 -3.14 -2.81 1.21
CA VAL A 37 -1.69 -2.78 1.41
C VAL A 37 -1.35 -1.47 2.14
N PRO A 38 -0.79 -1.53 3.36
CA PRO A 38 -0.38 -0.34 4.08
C PRO A 38 0.77 0.36 3.37
N GLU A 39 0.86 1.68 3.53
CA GLU A 39 1.95 2.48 3.00
C GLU A 39 3.27 2.16 3.75
N ALA A 40 4.32 1.82 3.00
CA ALA A 40 5.63 1.54 3.59
C ALA A 40 6.20 2.73 4.38
N ALA A 41 5.95 3.98 3.96
CA ALA A 41 6.43 5.16 4.67
C ALA A 41 5.75 5.28 6.04
N SER A 42 4.42 5.20 6.09
CA SER A 42 3.66 5.16 7.34
C SER A 42 4.11 4.02 8.27
N LEU A 43 4.41 2.83 7.72
CA LEU A 43 4.95 1.71 8.51
C LEU A 43 6.34 2.00 9.08
N LEU A 44 7.25 2.56 8.29
CA LEU A 44 8.59 2.91 8.77
C LEU A 44 8.54 4.02 9.83
N ILE A 45 7.73 5.05 9.61
CA ILE A 45 7.55 6.17 10.56
C ILE A 45 6.97 5.66 11.88
N SER A 46 5.91 4.84 11.82
CA SER A 46 5.34 4.22 13.03
C SER A 46 6.30 3.23 13.71
N GLY A 47 7.23 2.63 12.95
CA GLY A 47 8.32 1.81 13.44
C GLY A 47 9.49 2.58 14.08
N GLY A 48 9.43 3.90 14.15
CA GLY A 48 10.44 4.76 14.79
C GLY A 48 11.41 5.45 13.83
N PHE A 49 11.23 5.31 12.52
CA PHE A 49 12.03 6.05 11.55
C PHE A 49 11.67 7.55 11.58
N THR A 50 12.68 8.41 11.70
CA THR A 50 12.48 9.87 11.73
C THR A 50 13.18 10.51 10.54
N PHE A 51 12.50 11.42 9.84
CA PHE A 51 13.08 12.15 8.69
C PHE A 51 14.35 12.96 9.04
N GLY A 52 14.58 13.24 10.33
CA GLY A 52 15.82 13.85 10.82
C GLY A 52 17.08 13.04 10.55
N ASP A 53 16.96 11.73 10.30
CA ASP A 53 18.11 10.86 9.98
C ASP A 53 18.64 11.07 8.54
N LEU A 54 17.87 11.79 7.70
CA LEU A 54 18.13 12.03 6.27
C LEU A 54 18.89 13.33 6.00
N SER A 55 19.98 13.55 6.73
CA SER A 55 20.79 14.78 6.63
C SER A 55 21.64 14.88 5.36
N THR A 56 21.98 13.75 4.72
CA THR A 56 22.79 13.69 3.51
C THR A 56 22.03 13.08 2.33
N ASP A 57 22.37 13.49 1.11
CA ASP A 57 21.75 12.96 -0.12
C ASP A 57 21.97 11.46 -0.29
N GLU A 58 23.11 10.91 0.16
CA GLU A 58 23.36 9.47 0.17
C GLU A 58 22.38 8.72 1.09
N ARG A 59 22.10 9.27 2.27
CA ARG A 59 21.12 8.69 3.20
C ARG A 59 19.70 8.78 2.65
N ARG A 60 19.34 9.88 1.98
CA ARG A 60 18.05 10.01 1.26
C ARG A 60 17.88 8.94 0.20
N LYS A 61 18.91 8.72 -0.64
CA LYS A 61 18.88 7.66 -1.66
C LYS A 61 18.77 6.26 -1.04
N GLY A 62 19.54 6.00 0.02
CA GLY A 62 19.46 4.74 0.76
C GLY A 62 18.06 4.49 1.35
N PHE A 63 17.46 5.53 1.95
CA PHE A 63 16.11 5.45 2.48
C PHE A 63 15.07 5.22 1.38
N GLN A 64 15.12 5.96 0.27
CA GLN A 64 14.22 5.75 -0.87
C GLN A 64 14.32 4.31 -1.41
N ALA A 65 15.52 3.74 -1.47
CA ALA A 65 15.72 2.35 -1.85
C ALA A 65 15.09 1.36 -0.84
N CYS A 66 15.27 1.58 0.46
CA CYS A 66 14.66 0.77 1.52
C CYS A 66 13.13 0.87 1.52
N LEU A 67 12.60 2.09 1.35
CA LEU A 67 11.18 2.37 1.25
C LEU A 67 10.56 1.62 0.06
N LEU A 68 11.15 1.76 -1.13
CA LEU A 68 10.69 1.09 -2.34
C LEU A 68 10.74 -0.44 -2.20
N LYS A 69 11.82 -0.98 -1.64
CA LYS A 69 11.96 -2.43 -1.40
C LYS A 69 10.89 -2.96 -0.44
N THR A 70 10.61 -2.21 0.63
CA THR A 70 9.58 -2.56 1.61
C THR A 70 8.19 -2.54 0.97
N GLN A 71 7.89 -1.49 0.20
CA GLN A 71 6.63 -1.35 -0.52
C GLN A 71 6.40 -2.53 -1.49
N LEU A 72 7.41 -2.88 -2.30
CA LEU A 72 7.33 -4.02 -3.21
C LEU A 72 7.10 -5.35 -2.46
N SER A 73 7.80 -5.56 -1.35
CA SER A 73 7.65 -6.77 -0.54
C SER A 73 6.25 -6.87 0.08
N LEU A 74 5.66 -5.75 0.50
CA LEU A 74 4.29 -5.73 1.01
C LEU A 74 3.29 -6.05 -0.10
N GLU A 75 3.40 -5.39 -1.25
CA GLU A 75 2.53 -5.64 -2.41
C GLU A 75 2.57 -7.12 -2.84
N GLU A 76 3.75 -7.72 -2.91
CA GLU A 76 3.92 -9.14 -3.23
C GLU A 76 3.31 -10.07 -2.17
N THR A 77 3.52 -9.76 -0.89
CA THR A 77 2.98 -10.56 0.23
C THR A 77 1.45 -10.58 0.19
N PHE A 78 0.81 -9.43 0.07
CA PHE A 78 -0.66 -9.35 0.00
C PHE A 78 -1.22 -10.00 -1.27
N TYR A 79 -0.52 -9.88 -2.39
CA TYR A 79 -0.89 -10.57 -3.62
C TYR A 79 -0.81 -12.10 -3.47
N ASN A 80 0.23 -12.61 -2.82
CA ASN A 80 0.36 -14.05 -2.55
C ASN A 80 -0.69 -14.53 -1.55
N LEU A 81 -0.98 -13.76 -0.49
CA LEU A 81 -2.09 -14.06 0.44
C LEU A 81 -3.44 -14.13 -0.27
N ALA A 82 -3.71 -13.21 -1.20
CA ALA A 82 -4.92 -13.21 -2.01
C ALA A 82 -5.04 -14.46 -2.88
N LYS A 83 -3.92 -14.95 -3.45
CA LYS A 83 -3.90 -16.23 -4.20
C LYS A 83 -4.18 -17.43 -3.31
N VAL A 84 -3.58 -17.48 -2.12
CA VAL A 84 -3.74 -18.59 -1.16
C VAL A 84 -5.18 -18.70 -0.67
N CYS A 85 -5.90 -17.58 -0.56
CA CYS A 85 -7.30 -17.58 -0.09
C CYS A 85 -8.27 -18.32 -1.02
N GLY A 86 -7.91 -18.58 -2.29
CA GLY A 86 -8.76 -19.35 -3.21
C GLY A 86 -10.09 -18.67 -3.60
N GLN A 87 -10.32 -17.43 -3.17
CA GLN A 87 -11.53 -16.62 -3.43
C GLN A 87 -11.22 -15.43 -4.35
N PRO A 88 -12.21 -14.90 -5.10
CA PRO A 88 -12.03 -13.67 -5.85
C PRO A 88 -11.54 -12.58 -4.90
N SER A 89 -10.39 -11.97 -5.20
CA SER A 89 -9.74 -11.06 -4.25
C SER A 89 -9.36 -9.75 -4.92
N LEU A 90 -9.47 -8.65 -4.18
CA LEU A 90 -9.04 -7.32 -4.59
C LEU A 90 -7.93 -6.84 -3.66
N VAL A 91 -6.76 -6.55 -4.22
CA VAL A 91 -5.65 -5.92 -3.50
C VAL A 91 -5.64 -4.44 -3.83
N VAL A 92 -5.87 -3.60 -2.83
CA VAL A 92 -5.89 -2.14 -2.94
C VAL A 92 -4.59 -1.61 -2.37
N CYS A 93 -3.82 -0.90 -3.19
CA CYS A 93 -2.62 -0.19 -2.76
C CYS A 93 -2.94 1.31 -2.63
N ASP A 94 -2.70 1.89 -1.45
CA ASP A 94 -2.69 3.34 -1.27
C ASP A 94 -1.36 3.86 -1.84
N ARG A 95 -1.38 4.37 -3.08
CA ARG A 95 -0.16 4.79 -3.78
C ARG A 95 -0.40 6.12 -4.47
N GLY A 96 0.09 7.20 -3.87
CA GLY A 96 0.59 8.37 -4.59
C GLY A 96 2.12 8.30 -4.69
N VAL A 97 2.68 7.46 -5.56
CA VAL A 97 4.15 7.41 -5.78
C VAL A 97 4.71 8.67 -6.46
N MET A 98 3.87 9.65 -6.78
CA MET A 98 4.30 10.94 -7.36
C MET A 98 4.44 12.09 -6.35
N ASP A 99 4.21 11.88 -5.05
CA ASP A 99 4.36 12.94 -4.02
C ASP A 99 5.68 12.85 -3.21
N GLY A 100 6.64 12.01 -3.62
CA GLY A 100 7.94 11.83 -2.95
C GLY A 100 9.14 11.98 -3.87
#